data_AF-A0A838TEA5-F1
#
_entry.id   AF-A0A838TEA5-F1
#
_cell.length_a   1.000
_cell.length_b   1.000
_cell.length_c   1.000
_cell.angle_alpha   90.00
_cell.angle_beta   90.00
_cell.angle_gamma   90.00
#
_symmetry.space_group_name_H-M   'P 1'
#
loop_
_entity.id
_entity.type
_entity.pdbx_description
1 polymer ?
#
loop_
_entity_poly.entity_id
_entity_poly.type
_entity_poly.pdbx_seq_one_letter_code
_entity_poly.pdbx_strand_id
1 'polypeptide(L)' 'MKGAAVPERLQRFAERFRRPRRGRYAHSPAAVSEAGVEALPPAPFDPVPLATAGALLVAGVALGSGYMEDRLRE' A
#
# COMPACT_ATOMS: atom_id res chain seq x y z
N MET A 1 -2.89 -25.13 12.11
CA MET A 1 -1.63 -25.84 11.75
C MET A 1 -0.69 -25.78 12.95
N LYS A 2 -0.18 -26.92 13.44
CA LYS A 2 0.78 -27.00 14.56
C LYS A 2 1.89 -28.01 14.21
N GLY A 3 3.05 -27.94 14.89
CA GLY A 3 4.16 -28.88 14.74
C GLY A 3 5.39 -28.34 13.99
N ALA A 4 6.54 -29.02 14.12
CA ALA A 4 7.84 -28.58 13.62
C ALA A 4 7.88 -28.26 12.11
N ALA A 5 7.10 -28.97 11.29
CA ALA A 5 7.05 -28.75 9.84
C ALA A 5 6.17 -27.56 9.38
N VAL A 6 5.71 -26.69 10.29
CA VAL A 6 4.88 -25.53 9.93
C VAL A 6 5.62 -24.53 9.01
N PRO A 7 6.88 -24.13 9.29
CA PRO A 7 7.59 -23.15 8.46
C PRO A 7 7.73 -23.60 7.00
N GLU A 8 8.15 -24.84 6.76
CA GLU A 8 8.35 -25.38 5.41
C GLU A 8 7.03 -25.54 4.65
N ARG A 9 5.92 -25.77 5.35
CA ARG A 9 4.59 -25.81 4.70
C ARG A 9 4.11 -24.40 4.35
N LEU A 10 4.36 -23.40 5.19
CA LEU A 10 4.04 -22.01 4.88
C LEU A 10 4.88 -21.48 3.73
N GLN A 11 6.17 -21.81 3.69
CA GLN A 11 7.05 -21.46 2.59
C GLN A 11 6.59 -22.08 1.27
N ARG A 12 6.32 -23.39 1.24
CA ARG A 12 5.76 -24.07 0.05
C ARG A 12 4.41 -23.52 -0.37
N PHE A 13 3.56 -23.13 0.57
CA PHE A 13 2.30 -22.47 0.25
C PHE A 13 2.55 -21.12 -0.43
N ALA A 14 3.44 -20.30 0.13
CA ALA A 14 3.75 -18.98 -0.38
C ALA A 14 4.37 -19.02 -1.79
N GLU A 15 5.23 -20.01 -2.06
CA GLU A 15 5.81 -20.25 -3.39
C GLU A 15 4.78 -20.64 -4.46
N ARG A 16 3.73 -21.38 -4.05
CA ARG A 16 2.68 -21.86 -4.97
C ARG A 16 1.48 -20.93 -5.07
N PHE A 17 1.37 -19.98 -4.14
CA PHE A 17 0.24 -19.07 -4.09
C PHE A 17 0.22 -18.17 -5.34
N ARG A 18 -0.84 -18.33 -6.15
CA ARG A 18 -1.08 -17.43 -7.28
C ARG A 18 -1.80 -16.19 -6.79
N ARG A 19 -1.08 -15.07 -6.76
CA ARG A 19 -1.70 -13.78 -6.42
C ARG A 19 -2.83 -13.44 -7.39
N PRO A 20 -3.94 -12.86 -6.91
CA PRO A 20 -4.95 -12.28 -7.77
C PRO A 20 -4.39 -11.19 -8.69
N ARG A 21 -5.05 -10.98 -9.83
CA ARG A 21 -4.65 -9.96 -10.82
C ARG A 21 -4.88 -8.52 -10.37
N ARG A 22 -5.74 -8.31 -9.37
CA ARG A 22 -6.16 -6.99 -8.88
C ARG A 22 -6.08 -6.97 -7.36
N GLY A 23 -5.85 -5.79 -6.79
CA GLY A 23 -5.70 -5.58 -5.35
C GLY A 23 -4.26 -5.29 -4.93
N ARG A 24 -4.06 -5.05 -3.62
CA ARG A 24 -2.75 -4.73 -3.02
C ARG A 24 -2.14 -6.00 -2.43
N TYR A 25 -1.50 -6.81 -3.27
CA TYR A 25 -0.81 -8.04 -2.86
C TYR A 25 0.70 -7.87 -2.99
N ALA A 26 1.45 -8.38 -2.01
CA ALA A 26 2.91 -8.41 -2.08
C ALA A 26 3.40 -9.22 -3.29
N HIS A 27 4.52 -8.79 -3.89
CA HIS A 27 5.09 -9.44 -5.07
C HIS A 27 5.94 -10.66 -4.74
N SER A 28 6.52 -10.68 -3.54
CA SER A 28 7.34 -11.75 -2.99
C SER A 28 6.86 -12.11 -1.58
N PRO A 29 7.11 -13.34 -1.11
CA PRO A 29 6.79 -13.73 0.25
C PRO A 29 7.73 -13.09 1.28
N ALA A 30 7.34 -13.14 2.55
CA ALA A 30 8.23 -12.80 3.66
C ALA A 30 9.33 -13.87 3.81
N ALA A 31 10.54 -13.43 4.19
CA ALA A 31 11.61 -14.33 4.59
C ALA A 31 11.40 -14.73 6.05
N VAL A 32 11.37 -16.05 6.30
CA VAL A 32 11.13 -16.62 7.62
C VAL A 32 12.17 -17.69 7.93
N SER A 33 12.59 -17.76 9.18
CA SER A 33 13.46 -18.82 9.72
C SER A 33 12.93 -19.34 11.04
N GLU A 34 13.66 -20.24 11.69
CA GLU A 34 13.30 -20.75 13.02
C GLU A 34 13.25 -19.64 14.08
N ALA A 35 14.01 -18.55 13.88
CA ALA A 35 14.00 -17.39 14.76
C ALA A 35 12.79 -16.45 14.54
N GLY A 36 12.00 -16.67 13.48
CA GLY A 36 10.81 -15.88 13.16
C GLY A 36 10.89 -15.18 11.80
N VAL A 37 10.32 -13.97 11.70
CA VAL A 37 10.32 -13.18 10.46
C VAL A 37 11.62 -12.40 10.35
N GLU A 38 12.39 -12.68 9.29
CA GLU A 38 13.68 -12.01 9.04
C GLU A 38 13.50 -10.78 8.17
N ALA A 39 12.63 -10.85 7.16
CA ALA A 39 12.37 -9.74 6.27
C ALA A 39 10.94 -9.76 5.73
N LEU A 40 10.39 -8.56 5.54
CA LEU A 40 9.11 -8.37 4.88
C LEU A 40 9.32 -7.79 3.48
N PRO A 41 8.50 -8.21 2.50
CA PRO A 41 8.49 -7.58 1.18
C PRO A 41 8.08 -6.10 1.31
N PRO A 42 8.47 -5.24 0.35
CA PRO A 42 8.02 -3.86 0.34
C PRO A 42 6.49 -3.80 0.29
N ALA A 43 5.92 -2.82 0.98
CA ALA A 43 4.49 -2.59 0.98
C ALA A 43 4.00 -2.35 -0.47
N PRO A 44 2.88 -2.97 -0.89
CA PRO A 44 2.28 -2.66 -2.17
C PRO A 44 1.91 -1.17 -2.26
N PHE A 45 2.01 -0.61 -3.46
CA PHE A 45 1.61 0.78 -3.70
C PHE A 45 0.15 1.03 -3.27
N ASP A 46 -0.06 2.10 -2.51
CA ASP A 46 -1.39 2.59 -2.13
C ASP A 46 -1.64 3.96 -2.77
N PRO A 47 -2.61 4.09 -3.69
CA PRO A 47 -2.87 5.36 -4.36
C PRO A 47 -3.59 6.38 -3.48
N VAL A 48 -4.18 5.96 -2.35
CA VAL A 48 -5.05 6.83 -1.53
C VAL A 48 -4.31 8.09 -1.05
N PRO A 49 -3.11 8.03 -0.46
CA PRO A 49 -2.42 9.24 0.00
C PRO A 49 -2.11 10.22 -1.14
N LEU A 50 -1.70 9.70 -2.30
CA LEU A 50 -1.40 10.52 -3.47
C LEU A 50 -2.66 11.19 -4.03
N ALA A 51 -3.75 10.42 -4.14
CA ALA A 51 -5.04 10.93 -4.60
C ALA A 51 -5.58 12.02 -3.64
N THR A 52 -5.45 11.79 -2.33
CA THR A 52 -5.83 12.78 -1.31
C THR A 52 -5.02 14.05 -1.43
N ALA A 53 -3.69 13.96 -1.56
CA ALA A 53 -2.83 15.12 -1.74
C ALA A 53 -3.21 15.92 -3.01
N GLY A 54 -3.45 15.22 -4.12
CA GLY A 54 -3.91 15.85 -5.37
C GLY A 54 -5.26 16.55 -5.21
N ALA A 55 -6.23 15.90 -4.54
CA ALA A 55 -7.55 16.49 -4.29
C ALA A 55 -7.47 17.75 -3.43
N LEU A 56 -6.67 17.72 -2.36
CA LEU A 56 -6.46 18.88 -1.49
C LEU A 56 -5.79 20.04 -2.23
N LEU A 57 -4.81 19.75 -3.09
CA LEU A 57 -4.15 20.76 -3.91
C LEU A 57 -5.14 21.44 -4.87
N VAL A 58 -5.95 20.65 -5.59
CA VAL A 58 -6.98 21.18 -6.50
C VAL A 58 -8.00 22.02 -5.74
N ALA A 59 -8.48 21.54 -4.59
CA ALA A 59 -9.42 22.28 -3.76
C ALA A 59 -8.81 23.60 -3.26
N GLY A 60 -7.55 23.59 -2.81
CA GLY A 60 -6.84 24.79 -2.38
C GLY A 60 -6.69 25.83 -3.48
N VAL A 61 -6.36 25.42 -4.71
CA VAL A 61 -6.27 26.31 -5.87
C VAL A 61 -7.63 26.91 -6.23
N ALA A 62 -8.69 26.10 -6.25
CA ALA A 62 -10.03 26.55 -6.58
C ALA A 62 -10.56 27.58 -5.55
N LEU A 63 -10.39 27.29 -4.26
CA LEU A 63 -10.79 28.20 -3.18
C LEU A 63 -9.93 29.47 -3.16
N GLY A 64 -8.62 29.35 -3.35
CA GLY A 64 -7.70 30.48 -3.38
C GLY A 64 -7.94 31.43 -4.55
N SER A 65 -8.24 30.90 -5.74
CA SER A 65 -8.56 31.72 -6.93
C SER A 65 -9.89 32.44 -6.78
N GLY A 66 -10.94 31.76 -6.30
CA GLY A 66 -12.23 32.40 -6.01
C GLY A 66 -12.09 33.52 -4.96
N TYR A 67 -11.35 33.27 -3.88
CA TYR A 67 -11.09 34.30 -2.86
C TYR A 67 -10.35 35.52 -3.42
N MET A 68 -9.37 35.33 -4.30
CA MET A 68 -8.66 36.44 -4.95
C MET A 68 -9.56 37.23 -5.89
N GLU A 69 -10.46 36.57 -6.61
CA GLU A 69 -11.38 37.23 -7.51
C GLU A 69 -12.42 38.09 -6.76
N ASP A 70 -12.94 37.60 -5.63
CA ASP A 70 -13.83 38.38 -4.76
C ASP A 70 -13.12 39.63 -4.21
N ARG A 71 -11.86 39.49 -3.79
CA ARG A 71 -11.04 40.61 -3.26
C ARG A 71 -10.69 41.67 -4.30
N LEU A 72 -10.68 41.33 -5.59
CA LEU A 72 -10.42 42.27 -6.68
C LEU A 72 -11.67 43.05 -7.12
N ARG A 73 -12.86 42.62 -6.69
CA ARG A 73 -14.15 43.26 -7.03
C ARG A 73 -14.63 44.26 -5.96
N GLU A 74 -14.06 44.22 -4.76
CA GLU A 74 -14.23 45.22 -3.68
C GLU A 74 -13.30 46.43 -3.86
#